data_AF-A0A7S4B685-F1
#
_entry.id   AF-A0A7S4B685-F1
#
_cell.length_a   1.000
_cell.length_b   1.000
_cell.length_c   1.000
_cell.angle_alpha   90.00
_cell.angle_beta   90.00
_cell.angle_gamma   90.00
#
_symmetry.space_group_name_H-M   'P 1'
#
loop_
_entity.id
_entity.type
_entity.pdbx_description
1 polymer ?
#
loop_
_entity_poly.entity_id
_entity_poly.type
_entity_poly.pdbx_seq_one_letter_code
_entity_poly.pdbx_strand_id
1 'polypeptide(L)'
;WKAYYSWKKVIQSEKISSCKAALKRDLFVLNDTFQPSLLRVRELCVGLSKLKLHQIKKGSRYTLDKFVQVQEQHKILTCEQLESFFESVRDAVLNACDAAIVKFEREVNEMEA
;
A
#
# COMPACT_ATOMS: atom_id res chain seq x y z
N TRP A 1 48.05 -11.08 -4.48
CA TRP A 1 47.15 -9.92 -4.68
C TRP A 1 45.83 -10.28 -5.37
N LYS A 2 45.81 -10.87 -6.58
CA LYS A 2 44.57 -11.23 -7.30
C LYS A 2 43.66 -12.20 -6.51
N ALA A 3 44.23 -13.26 -5.94
CA ALA A 3 43.48 -14.22 -5.12
C ALA A 3 42.83 -13.59 -3.88
N TYR A 4 43.54 -12.67 -3.20
CA TYR A 4 42.99 -11.93 -2.06
C TYR A 4 41.80 -11.05 -2.46
N TYR A 5 41.87 -10.35 -3.58
CA TYR A 5 40.76 -9.54 -4.09
C TYR A 5 39.55 -10.39 -4.47
N SER A 6 39.77 -11.54 -5.13
CA SER A 6 38.70 -12.48 -5.46
C SER A 6 38.03 -13.02 -4.20
N TRP A 7 38.82 -13.48 -3.22
CA TRP A 7 38.30 -13.95 -1.93
C TRP A 7 37.52 -12.85 -1.19
N LYS A 8 38.08 -11.64 -1.10
CA LYS A 8 37.41 -10.50 -0.46
C LYS A 8 36.07 -10.17 -1.14
N LYS A 9 36.00 -10.22 -2.49
CA LYS A 9 34.75 -10.02 -3.23
C LYS A 9 33.72 -11.10 -2.92
N VAL A 10 34.14 -12.37 -2.85
CA VAL A 10 33.25 -13.49 -2.51
C VAL A 10 32.68 -13.30 -1.10
N ILE A 11 33.53 -13.05 -0.10
CA ILE A 11 33.08 -12.81 1.29
C ILE A 11 32.14 -11.60 1.39
N GLN A 12 32.41 -10.51 0.66
CA GLN A 12 31.51 -9.36 0.61
C GLN A 12 30.17 -9.71 -0.02
N SER A 13 30.18 -10.46 -1.13
CA SER A 13 28.96 -10.91 -1.80
C SER A 13 28.11 -11.79 -0.89
N GLU A 14 28.74 -12.74 -0.18
CA GLU A 14 28.06 -13.60 0.79
C GLU A 14 27.42 -12.80 1.92
N LYS A 15 28.17 -11.87 2.54
CA LYS A 15 27.64 -11.00 3.59
C LYS A 15 26.44 -10.19 3.11
N ILE A 16 26.54 -9.59 1.92
CA ILE A 16 25.43 -8.83 1.31
C ILE A 16 24.23 -9.75 1.04
N SER A 17 24.46 -10.95 0.53
CA SER A 17 23.40 -11.92 0.26
C SER A 17 22.66 -12.33 1.54
N SER A 18 23.38 -12.64 2.62
CA SER A 18 22.79 -12.96 3.91
C SER A 18 21.95 -11.80 4.47
N CYS A 19 22.46 -10.57 4.40
CA CYS A 19 21.69 -9.39 4.82
C CYS A 19 20.44 -9.20 3.95
N LYS A 20 20.52 -9.37 2.63
CA LYS A 20 19.36 -9.29 1.73
C LYS A 20 18.31 -10.34 2.07
N ALA A 21 18.72 -11.58 2.35
CA ALA A 21 17.83 -12.65 2.74
C ALA A 21 17.11 -12.33 4.06
N ALA A 22 17.85 -11.86 5.07
CA ALA A 22 17.27 -11.43 6.34
C ALA A 22 16.28 -10.26 6.14
N LEU A 23 16.65 -9.25 5.36
CA LEU A 23 15.76 -8.12 5.05
C LEU A 23 14.49 -8.55 4.32
N LYS A 24 14.58 -9.44 3.32
CA LYS A 24 13.40 -9.95 2.62
C LYS A 24 12.47 -10.76 3.53
N ARG A 25 13.03 -11.50 4.49
CA ARG A 25 12.26 -12.30 5.45
C ARG A 25 11.60 -11.41 6.51
N ASP A 26 12.36 -10.47 7.07
CA ASP A 26 11.96 -9.75 8.28
C ASP A 26 11.27 -8.41 7.98
N LEU A 27 11.43 -7.86 6.76
CA LEU A 27 10.80 -6.60 6.36
C LEU A 27 9.64 -6.85 5.38
N PHE A 28 8.42 -6.77 5.89
CA PHE A 28 7.19 -7.03 5.12
C PHE A 28 7.02 -6.11 3.89
N VAL A 29 7.60 -4.90 3.93
CA VAL A 29 7.59 -3.99 2.76
C VAL A 29 8.48 -4.47 1.61
N LEU A 30 9.34 -5.46 1.82
CA LEU A 30 10.16 -6.08 0.77
C LEU A 30 9.56 -7.39 0.27
N ASN A 31 8.36 -7.76 0.75
CA ASN A 31 7.65 -8.92 0.22
C ASN A 31 7.08 -8.57 -1.16
N ASP A 32 7.65 -9.18 -2.19
CA ASP A 32 7.30 -8.89 -3.60
C ASP A 32 5.80 -9.15 -3.92
N THR A 33 5.12 -10.01 -3.16
CA THR A 33 3.70 -10.33 -3.35
C THR A 33 2.77 -9.30 -2.71
N PHE A 34 3.03 -8.90 -1.45
CA PHE A 34 2.13 -8.02 -0.70
C PHE A 34 2.51 -6.54 -0.75
N GLN A 35 3.77 -6.21 -1.04
CA GLN A 35 4.27 -4.83 -1.09
C GLN A 35 3.41 -3.91 -1.97
N PRO A 36 3.02 -4.29 -3.21
CA PRO A 36 2.24 -3.41 -4.08
C PRO A 36 0.91 -3.01 -3.44
N SER A 37 0.18 -3.98 -2.90
CA SER A 37 -1.10 -3.77 -2.24
C SER A 37 -0.98 -2.95 -0.96
N LEU A 38 0.06 -3.16 -0.15
CA LEU A 38 0.31 -2.37 1.06
C LEU A 38 0.63 -0.91 0.75
N LEU A 39 1.47 -0.65 -0.25
CA LEU A 39 1.76 0.71 -0.67
C LEU A 39 0.51 1.37 -1.24
N ARG A 40 -0.33 0.63 -1.98
CA ARG A 40 -1.61 1.12 -2.49
C ARG A 40 -2.57 1.50 -1.36
N VAL A 41 -2.75 0.64 -0.35
CA VAL A 41 -3.58 0.95 0.82
C VAL A 41 -3.03 2.17 1.56
N ARG A 42 -1.70 2.27 1.73
CA ARG A 42 -1.07 3.44 2.35
C ARG A 42 -1.35 4.73 1.56
N GLU A 43 -1.23 4.68 0.24
CA GLU A 43 -1.55 5.81 -0.64
C GLU A 43 -3.01 6.25 -0.45
N LEU A 44 -3.95 5.31 -0.47
CA LEU A 44 -5.37 5.55 -0.24
C LEU A 44 -5.61 6.20 1.13
N CYS A 45 -4.98 5.69 2.20
CA CYS A 45 -5.09 6.26 3.55
C CYS A 45 -4.54 7.69 3.63
N VAL A 46 -3.41 7.98 2.96
CA VAL A 46 -2.86 9.34 2.89
C VAL A 46 -3.79 10.26 2.11
N GLY A 47 -4.41 9.77 1.03
CA GLY A 47 -5.46 10.49 0.30
C GLY A 47 -6.64 10.83 1.19
N LEU A 48 -7.16 9.83 1.90
CA LEU A 48 -8.30 9.98 2.81
C LEU A 48 -7.99 10.95 3.97
N SER A 49 -6.77 10.96 4.49
CA SER A 49 -6.38 11.87 5.58
C SER A 49 -6.50 13.36 5.23
N LYS A 50 -6.54 13.69 3.94
CA LYS A 50 -6.71 15.07 3.43
C LYS A 50 -8.18 15.45 3.28
N LEU A 51 -9.10 14.49 3.38
CA LEU A 51 -10.52 14.72 3.25
C LEU A 51 -11.02 15.55 4.43
N LYS A 52 -11.69 16.66 4.13
CA LYS A 52 -12.34 17.48 5.15
C LYS A 52 -13.78 17.03 5.30
N LEU A 53 -14.23 16.82 6.53
CA LEU A 53 -15.61 16.46 6.83
C LEU A 53 -16.58 17.65 6.72
N HIS A 54 -16.05 18.86 6.52
CA HIS A 54 -16.83 20.08 6.39
C HIS A 54 -16.35 20.90 5.20
N GLN A 55 -17.28 21.67 4.62
CA GLN A 55 -16.99 22.58 3.52
C GLN A 55 -17.25 24.02 3.92
N ILE A 56 -16.18 24.76 4.25
CA ILE A 56 -16.27 26.18 4.60
C ILE A 56 -15.47 27.00 3.58
N LYS A 57 -16.16 27.90 2.87
CA LYS A 57 -15.50 28.85 1.97
C LYS A 57 -15.10 30.09 2.77
N LYS A 58 -13.79 30.31 2.93
CA LYS A 58 -13.25 31.50 3.60
C LYS A 58 -13.80 32.78 2.96
N GLY A 59 -14.14 33.76 3.79
CA GLY A 59 -14.66 35.06 3.35
C GLY A 59 -16.13 35.05 2.91
N SER A 60 -16.82 33.91 2.96
CA SER A 60 -18.24 33.83 2.64
C SER A 60 -19.10 34.04 3.88
N ARG A 61 -20.15 34.87 3.75
CA ARG A 61 -21.21 34.98 4.76
C ARG A 61 -22.35 34.06 4.32
N TYR A 62 -22.70 33.11 5.17
CA TYR A 62 -23.82 32.21 4.93
C TYR A 62 -25.01 32.65 5.76
N THR A 63 -26.22 32.56 5.21
CA THR A 63 -27.40 32.38 6.05
C THR A 63 -27.35 30.99 6.68
N LEU A 64 -28.02 30.79 7.81
CA LEU A 64 -28.04 29.50 8.49
C LEU A 64 -28.53 28.38 7.55
N ASP A 65 -29.64 28.61 6.84
CA ASP A 65 -30.20 27.63 5.91
C ASP A 65 -29.22 27.28 4.79
N LYS A 66 -28.51 28.28 4.26
CA LYS A 66 -27.55 28.02 3.18
C LYS A 66 -26.34 27.24 3.69
N PHE A 67 -25.90 27.51 4.91
CA PHE A 67 -24.82 26.75 5.54
C PHE A 67 -25.22 25.29 5.73
N VAL A 68 -26.40 25.04 6.29
CA VAL A 68 -26.94 23.69 6.51
C VAL A 68 -27.03 22.93 5.19
N GLN A 69 -27.59 23.55 4.14
CA GLN A 69 -27.70 22.93 2.82
C GLN A 69 -26.33 22.53 2.25
N VAL A 70 -25.32 23.40 2.37
CA VAL A 70 -23.97 23.12 1.88
C VAL A 70 -23.32 21.97 2.67
N GLN A 71 -23.47 21.94 4.00
CA GLN A 71 -22.90 20.84 4.78
C GLN A 71 -23.60 19.50 4.53
N GLU A 72 -24.92 19.49 4.35
CA GLU A 72 -25.64 18.24 4.06
C GLU A 72 -25.23 17.68 2.69
N GLN A 73 -25.09 18.54 1.69
CA GLN A 73 -24.56 18.13 0.38
C GLN A 73 -23.13 17.61 0.49
N HIS A 74 -22.26 18.30 1.24
CA HIS A 74 -20.87 17.88 1.45
C HIS A 74 -20.77 16.54 2.19
N LYS A 75 -21.66 16.31 3.16
CA LYS A 75 -21.76 15.04 3.89
C LYS A 75 -22.09 13.88 2.96
N ILE A 76 -23.08 14.03 2.07
CA ILE A 76 -23.43 12.99 1.08
C ILE A 76 -22.22 12.63 0.23
N LEU A 77 -21.55 13.64 -0.35
CA LEU A 77 -20.34 13.43 -1.16
C LEU A 77 -19.20 12.78 -0.37
N THR A 78 -19.06 13.15 0.91
CA THR A 78 -18.04 12.56 1.79
C THR A 78 -18.33 11.08 2.08
N CYS A 79 -19.61 10.72 2.27
CA CYS A 79 -20.03 9.32 2.43
C CYS A 79 -19.72 8.50 1.17
N GLU A 80 -20.04 9.00 -0.02
CA GLU A 80 -19.73 8.34 -1.30
C GLU A 80 -18.21 8.15 -1.48
N GLN A 81 -17.41 9.16 -1.12
CA GLN A 81 -15.95 9.06 -1.17
C GLN A 81 -15.39 8.03 -0.19
N LEU A 82 -15.99 7.92 1.01
CA LEU A 82 -15.61 6.90 2.00
C LEU A 82 -15.95 5.50 1.50
N GLU A 83 -17.12 5.30 0.91
CA GLU A 83 -17.53 4.03 0.32
C GLU A 83 -16.57 3.59 -0.79
N SER A 84 -16.27 4.47 -1.74
CA SER A 84 -15.29 4.22 -2.80
C SER A 84 -13.88 3.93 -2.26
N PHE A 85 -13.48 4.59 -1.17
CA PHE A 85 -12.23 4.28 -0.48
C PHE A 85 -12.24 2.85 0.07
N PHE A 86 -13.31 2.42 0.75
CA PHE A 86 -13.41 1.07 1.30
C PHE A 86 -13.36 0.01 0.20
N GLU A 87 -14.07 0.22 -0.91
CA GLU A 87 -14.02 -0.67 -2.08
C GLU A 87 -12.60 -0.76 -2.64
N SER A 88 -11.92 0.38 -2.82
CA SER A 88 -10.55 0.42 -3.33
C SER A 88 -9.55 -0.32 -2.42
N VAL A 89 -9.72 -0.21 -1.09
CA VAL A 89 -8.90 -0.95 -0.11
C VAL A 89 -9.20 -2.45 -0.19
N ARG A 90 -10.47 -2.83 -0.26
CA ARG A 90 -10.90 -4.22 -0.40
C ARG A 90 -10.30 -4.85 -1.65
N ASP A 91 -10.39 -4.19 -2.79
CA ASP A 91 -9.84 -4.67 -4.05
C ASP A 91 -8.33 -4.80 -4.00
N ALA A 92 -7.62 -3.83 -3.40
CA ALA A 92 -6.17 -3.92 -3.22
C ALA A 92 -5.76 -5.15 -2.40
N VAL A 93 -6.53 -5.49 -1.36
CA VAL A 93 -6.28 -6.67 -0.51
C VAL A 93 -6.62 -7.96 -1.25
N LEU A 94 -7.77 -8.04 -1.92
CA LEU A 94 -8.17 -9.21 -2.71
C LEU A 94 -7.13 -9.54 -3.79
N ASN A 95 -6.68 -8.54 -4.55
CA ASN A 95 -5.62 -8.71 -5.54
C ASN A 95 -4.31 -9.25 -4.93
N ALA A 96 -4.00 -8.87 -3.68
CA ALA A 96 -2.83 -9.37 -2.97
C ALA A 96 -2.98 -10.86 -2.62
N CYS A 97 -4.17 -11.25 -2.15
CA CYS A 97 -4.51 -12.63 -1.84
C CYS A 97 -4.46 -13.51 -3.09
N ASP A 98 -5.05 -13.05 -4.21
CA ASP A 98 -5.02 -13.77 -5.48
C ASP A 98 -3.59 -13.95 -5.99
N ALA A 99 -2.77 -12.89 -5.93
CA ALA A 99 -1.36 -12.98 -6.29
C ALA A 99 -0.57 -13.96 -5.39
N ALA A 100 -0.91 -14.04 -4.09
CA ALA A 100 -0.31 -14.99 -3.17
C ALA A 100 -0.70 -16.43 -3.49
N ILE A 101 -1.98 -16.68 -3.80
CA ILE A 101 -2.48 -18.00 -4.21
C ILE A 101 -1.80 -18.45 -5.49
N VAL A 102 -1.76 -17.61 -6.54
CA VAL A 102 -1.10 -17.94 -7.81
C VAL A 102 0.38 -18.24 -7.61
N LYS A 103 1.06 -17.52 -6.73
CA LYS A 103 2.46 -17.79 -6.40
C LYS A 103 2.62 -19.15 -5.72
N PHE A 104 1.76 -19.45 -4.75
CA PHE A 104 1.77 -20.72 -4.03
C PHE A 104 1.50 -21.91 -4.98
N GLU A 105 0.51 -21.81 -5.85
CA GLU A 105 0.19 -22.85 -6.85
C GLU A 105 1.36 -23.14 -7.79
N ARG A 106 2.10 -22.11 -8.21
CA ARG A 106 3.31 -22.28 -9.02
C ARG A 106 4.41 -23.02 -8.27
N GLU A 107 4.67 -22.62 -7.03
CA GLU A 107 5.68 -23.26 -6.18
C GLU A 107 5.34 -24.75 -5.95
N VAL A 108 4.06 -25.09 -5.74
CA VAL A 108 3.62 -26.49 -5.60
C VAL A 108 3.84 -27.29 -6.90
N ASN A 109 3.42 -26.74 -8.05
CA ASN A 109 3.59 -27.42 -9.34
C ASN A 109 5.07 -27.62 -9.71
N GLU A 110 5.96 -26.69 -9.33
CA GLU A 110 7.40 -26.83 -9.54
C GLU A 110 8.05 -27.89 -8.63
N MET A 111 7.43 -28.21 -7.48
CA MET A 111 7.91 -29.27 -6.57
C MET A 111 7.45 -30.67 -6.97
N GLU A 112 6.34 -30.78 -7.71
CA GLU A 112 5.78 -32.04 -8.20
C GLU A 112 6.37 -32.49 -9.56
N ALA A 113 7.07 -31.59 -10.27
CA ALA A 113 7.73 -31.83 -11.55
C ALA A 113 9.21 -32.23 -11.41
#